data_AF-A0A817LSW5-F1
#
_entry.id   AF-A0A817LSW5-F1
#
_cell.length_a   1.000
_cell.length_b   1.000
_cell.length_c   1.000
_cell.angle_alpha   90.00
_cell.angle_beta   90.00
_cell.angle_gamma   90.00
#
_symmetry.space_group_name_H-M   'P 1'
#
loop_
_entity.id
_entity.type
_entity.pdbx_description
1 polymer ?
#
loop_
_entity_poly.entity_id
_entity_poly.type
_entity_poly.pdbx_seq_one_letter_code
_entity_poly.pdbx_strand_id
1 'polypeptide(L)'
;MADSKFQNDVSKAVPITGWLKRLLPHERELYESGQLQNITHHGSSSILLEALSSSPQPGQTIVYRPMGDTEVKYLVEHGELPDTQPYQAIIEGENGRLYSNKYLTGGKWVSSHPTTIVEFCAPTELIETLKQKQMKIEDGALSIGLGHKAGKGLPLFNESMRKGDTTFRIVKIKRSKDKSEK
;
A
#
# COMPACT_ATOMS: atom_id res chain seq x y z
N MET A 1 -8.68 7.52 16.81
CA MET A 1 -8.45 6.16 17.38
C MET A 1 -7.28 5.44 16.72
N ALA A 2 -7.09 5.53 15.39
CA ALA A 2 -5.97 4.94 14.67
C ALA A 2 -4.59 5.37 15.22
N ASP A 3 -4.39 6.66 15.50
CA ASP A 3 -3.12 7.18 16.03
C ASP A 3 -2.76 6.59 17.39
N SER A 4 -3.74 6.43 18.28
CA SER A 4 -3.55 5.83 19.61
C SER A 4 -3.09 4.36 19.50
N LYS A 5 -3.68 3.59 18.58
CA LYS A 5 -3.25 2.21 18.30
C LYS A 5 -1.84 2.18 17.73
N PHE A 6 -1.53 3.01 16.73
CA PHE A 6 -0.20 3.08 16.11
C PHE A 6 0.87 3.41 17.14
N GLN A 7 0.66 4.44 17.98
CA GLN A 7 1.60 4.80 19.04
C GLN A 7 1.78 3.68 20.07
N ASN A 8 0.70 2.97 20.42
CA ASN A 8 0.79 1.78 21.26
C ASN A 8 1.57 0.63 20.60
N ASP A 9 1.43 0.42 19.29
CA ASP A 9 2.15 -0.63 18.57
C ASP A 9 3.65 -0.31 18.46
N VAL A 10 3.99 0.96 18.22
CA VAL A 10 5.37 1.46 18.23
C VAL A 10 6.00 1.30 19.62
N SER A 11 5.30 1.66 20.70
CA SER A 11 5.85 1.58 22.06
C SER A 11 6.10 0.14 22.54
N LYS A 12 5.40 -0.84 21.95
CA LYS A 12 5.55 -2.27 22.23
C LYS A 12 6.48 -2.99 21.23
N ALA A 13 7.05 -2.27 20.27
CA ALA A 13 7.86 -2.87 19.24
C ALA A 13 9.18 -3.41 19.79
N VAL A 14 9.60 -4.59 19.33
CA VAL A 14 10.90 -5.19 19.64
C VAL A 14 11.92 -4.81 18.56
N PRO A 15 13.22 -4.66 18.92
CA PRO A 15 14.27 -4.34 17.94
C PRO A 15 14.34 -5.36 16.79
N ILE A 16 14.56 -4.87 15.57
CA ILE A 16 14.65 -5.70 14.34
C ILE A 16 16.06 -5.75 13.77
N THR A 17 17.09 -5.32 14.53
CA THR A 17 18.48 -5.16 14.06
C THR A 17 19.04 -6.41 13.37
N GLY A 18 18.80 -7.60 13.92
CA GLY A 18 19.23 -8.88 13.32
C GLY A 18 18.51 -9.25 12.01
N TRP A 19 17.43 -8.55 11.67
CA TRP A 19 16.57 -8.83 10.53
C TRP A 19 16.54 -7.71 9.48
N LEU A 20 17.25 -6.59 9.68
CA LEU A 20 17.31 -5.49 8.71
C LEU A 20 17.75 -5.92 7.31
N LYS A 21 18.61 -6.94 7.22
CA LYS A 21 19.04 -7.56 5.95
C LYS A 21 17.91 -8.19 5.11
N ARG A 22 16.69 -8.27 5.66
CA ARG A 22 15.49 -8.79 4.98
C ARG A 22 14.69 -7.70 4.28
N LEU A 23 14.91 -6.44 4.63
CA LEU A 23 14.28 -5.31 3.96
C LEU A 23 14.90 -5.14 2.57
N LEU A 24 14.07 -4.81 1.58
CA LEU A 24 14.57 -4.36 0.29
C LEU A 24 15.26 -2.99 0.46
N PRO A 25 16.15 -2.58 -0.47
CA PRO A 25 16.92 -1.34 -0.34
C PRO A 25 16.05 -0.10 -0.05
N HIS A 26 14.98 0.11 -0.81
CA HIS A 26 14.05 1.24 -0.62
C HIS A 26 13.29 1.17 0.70
N GLU A 27 12.95 -0.03 1.19
CA GLU A 27 12.26 -0.21 2.47
C GLU A 27 13.17 0.13 3.65
N ARG A 28 14.44 -0.26 3.53
CA ARG A 28 15.47 0.04 4.52
C ARG A 28 15.71 1.55 4.60
N GLU A 29 15.79 2.22 3.47
CA GLU A 29 15.91 3.68 3.40
C GLU A 29 14.73 4.39 4.07
N LEU A 30 13.50 3.94 3.81
CA LEU A 30 12.30 4.48 4.46
C LEU A 30 12.31 4.25 5.98
N TYR A 31 12.81 3.11 6.44
CA TYR A 31 12.96 2.82 7.87
C TYR A 31 14.05 3.69 8.51
N GLU A 32 15.23 3.77 7.91
CA GLU A 32 16.38 4.52 8.44
C GLU A 32 16.14 6.03 8.44
N SER A 33 15.36 6.55 7.48
CA SER A 33 14.93 7.96 7.44
C SER A 33 13.77 8.28 8.38
N GLY A 34 13.19 7.28 9.05
CA GLY A 34 12.06 7.46 9.96
C GLY A 34 10.70 7.65 9.28
N GLN A 35 10.63 7.52 7.95
CA GLN A 35 9.37 7.55 7.21
C GLN A 35 8.49 6.34 7.52
N LEU A 36 9.09 5.20 7.85
CA LEU A 36 8.43 4.02 8.38
C LEU A 36 8.92 3.70 9.79
N GLN A 37 8.00 3.38 10.69
CA GLN A 37 8.33 3.00 12.06
C GLN A 37 8.18 1.49 12.26
N ASN A 38 9.03 0.93 13.11
CA ASN A 38 8.93 -0.47 13.50
C ASN A 38 7.75 -0.67 14.45
N ILE A 39 6.86 -1.59 14.09
CA ILE A 39 5.72 -2.03 14.91
C ILE A 39 5.75 -3.56 15.14
N THR A 40 6.93 -4.17 14.97
CA THR A 40 7.12 -5.61 15.16
C THR A 40 6.97 -5.97 16.63
N HIS A 41 5.97 -6.78 17.00
CA HIS A 41 5.75 -7.22 18.37
C HIS A 41 6.53 -8.50 18.71
N HIS A 42 6.69 -8.78 20.00
CA HIS A 42 7.29 -10.01 20.50
C HIS A 42 6.54 -11.25 19.96
N GLY A 43 7.27 -12.24 19.45
CA GLY A 43 6.69 -13.46 18.87
C GLY A 43 6.19 -13.32 17.43
N SER A 44 6.24 -12.13 16.82
CA SER A 44 5.87 -11.96 15.40
C SER A 44 6.71 -12.89 14.51
N SER A 45 6.12 -13.49 13.47
CA SER A 45 6.87 -14.25 12.44
C SER A 45 7.36 -13.36 11.29
N SER A 46 7.12 -12.06 11.35
CA SER A 46 7.49 -11.10 10.30
C SER A 46 7.98 -9.77 10.89
N ILE A 47 8.82 -9.06 10.13
CA ILE A 47 9.06 -7.63 10.35
C ILE A 47 7.80 -6.89 9.89
N LEU A 48 7.34 -5.95 10.71
CA LEU A 48 6.22 -5.06 10.41
C LEU A 48 6.71 -3.62 10.53
N LEU A 49 6.62 -2.90 9.42
CA LEU A 49 6.91 -1.47 9.35
C LEU A 49 5.65 -0.73 8.92
N GLU A 50 5.37 0.43 9.51
CA GLU A 50 4.14 1.18 9.24
C GLU A 50 4.34 2.70 9.40
N ALA A 51 3.60 3.47 8.61
CA ALA A 51 3.46 4.92 8.73
C ALA A 51 1.98 5.30 8.92
N LEU A 52 1.69 6.37 9.67
CA LEU A 52 0.33 6.93 9.72
C LEU A 52 -0.10 7.43 8.35
N SER A 53 -1.40 7.35 8.05
CA SER A 53 -1.98 7.82 6.78
C SER A 53 -1.85 9.33 6.63
N SER A 54 -1.76 9.80 5.40
CA SER A 54 -1.76 11.24 5.14
C SER A 54 -3.18 11.78 5.31
N SER A 55 -3.29 13.03 5.73
CA SER A 55 -4.55 13.76 5.60
C SER A 55 -4.69 14.26 4.16
N PRO A 56 -5.78 13.94 3.44
CA PRO A 56 -6.00 14.48 2.10
C PRO A 56 -6.07 16.01 2.16
N GLN A 57 -5.39 16.66 1.22
CA GLN A 57 -5.57 18.10 0.98
C GLN A 57 -6.90 18.36 0.25
N PRO A 58 -7.46 19.58 0.29
CA PRO A 58 -8.64 19.91 -0.49
C PRO A 58 -8.47 19.56 -1.97
N GLY A 59 -9.46 18.88 -2.55
CA GLY A 59 -9.42 18.42 -3.94
C GLY A 59 -8.60 17.14 -4.18
N GLN A 60 -8.06 16.53 -3.13
CA GLN A 60 -7.38 15.23 -3.21
C GLN A 60 -8.13 14.15 -2.43
N THR A 61 -7.97 12.92 -2.91
CA THR A 61 -8.52 11.71 -2.29
C THR A 61 -7.38 10.72 -2.04
N ILE A 62 -7.37 10.15 -0.84
CA ILE A 62 -6.44 9.08 -0.49
C ILE A 62 -7.01 7.73 -0.92
N VAL A 63 -6.21 6.97 -1.65
CA VAL A 63 -6.50 5.59 -2.03
C VAL A 63 -5.32 4.69 -1.70
N TYR A 64 -5.59 3.41 -1.47
CA TYR A 64 -4.61 2.42 -1.06
C TYR A 64 -4.55 1.27 -2.05
N ARG A 65 -3.38 0.66 -2.17
CA ARG A 65 -3.20 -0.54 -2.97
C ARG A 65 -2.25 -1.51 -2.27
N PRO A 66 -2.68 -2.76 -2.02
CA PRO A 66 -1.77 -3.82 -1.63
C PRO A 66 -0.98 -4.28 -2.87
N MET A 67 0.34 -4.43 -2.72
CA MET A 67 1.26 -4.77 -3.80
C MET A 67 2.27 -5.84 -3.37
N GLY A 68 2.68 -6.66 -4.33
CA GLY A 68 3.82 -7.55 -4.21
C GLY A 68 5.13 -6.86 -4.62
N ASP A 69 6.27 -7.50 -4.32
CA ASP A 69 7.60 -6.88 -4.45
C ASP A 69 7.92 -6.39 -5.86
N THR A 70 7.60 -7.18 -6.88
CA THR A 70 7.87 -6.81 -8.28
C THR A 70 7.09 -5.55 -8.69
N GLU A 71 5.85 -5.41 -8.21
CA GLU A 71 5.01 -4.26 -8.52
C GLU A 71 5.52 -3.00 -7.80
N VAL A 72 5.88 -3.12 -6.52
CA VAL A 72 6.47 -2.01 -5.75
C VAL A 72 7.79 -1.58 -6.37
N LYS A 73 8.64 -2.54 -6.75
CA LYS A 73 9.91 -2.24 -7.42
C LYS A 73 9.69 -1.44 -8.69
N TYR A 74 8.76 -1.86 -9.55
CA TYR A 74 8.42 -1.13 -10.77
C TYR A 74 7.93 0.29 -10.44
N LEU A 75 7.02 0.43 -9.47
CA LEU A 75 6.49 1.72 -9.04
C LEU A 75 7.60 2.67 -8.55
N VAL A 76 8.53 2.18 -7.73
CA VAL A 76 9.65 2.97 -7.20
C VAL A 76 10.61 3.38 -8.33
N GLU A 77 10.87 2.50 -9.29
CA GLU A 77 11.82 2.76 -10.39
C GLU A 77 11.23 3.68 -11.49
N HIS A 78 9.93 3.60 -11.75
CA HIS A 78 9.30 4.26 -12.92
C HIS A 78 8.30 5.36 -12.54
N GLY A 79 7.90 5.44 -11.27
CA GLY A 79 6.91 6.42 -10.80
C GLY A 79 5.49 6.16 -11.31
N GLU A 80 5.19 4.96 -11.80
CA GLU A 80 3.86 4.59 -12.33
C GLU A 80 3.55 3.11 -12.05
N LEU A 81 2.28 2.72 -12.20
CA LEU A 81 1.86 1.34 -11.97
C LEU A 81 2.08 0.47 -13.22
N PRO A 82 2.54 -0.79 -13.09
CA PRO A 82 2.74 -1.67 -14.24
C PRO A 82 1.42 -2.21 -14.79
N ASP A 83 1.27 -2.26 -16.13
CA ASP A 83 0.12 -2.89 -16.82
C ASP A 83 0.30 -4.42 -16.95
N THR A 84 0.68 -5.08 -15.86
CA THR A 84 0.93 -6.53 -15.85
C THR A 84 -0.19 -7.31 -15.18
N GLN A 85 -1.08 -6.64 -14.45
CA GLN A 85 -2.13 -7.29 -13.66
C GLN A 85 -3.51 -7.07 -14.28
N PRO A 86 -4.23 -8.14 -14.69
CA PRO A 86 -5.55 -8.00 -15.32
C PRO A 86 -6.61 -7.40 -14.39
N TYR A 87 -6.50 -7.71 -13.09
CA TYR A 87 -7.38 -7.22 -12.03
C TYR A 87 -6.59 -6.34 -11.09
N GLN A 88 -6.39 -5.10 -11.52
CA GLN A 88 -5.78 -4.05 -10.71
C GLN A 88 -6.87 -3.18 -10.09
N ALA A 89 -6.68 -2.75 -8.85
CA ALA A 89 -7.61 -1.89 -8.14
C ALA A 89 -6.89 -0.97 -7.13
N ILE A 90 -7.52 0.16 -6.85
CA ILE A 90 -7.20 1.09 -5.76
C ILE A 90 -8.42 1.20 -4.84
N ILE A 91 -8.20 1.36 -3.54
CA ILE A 91 -9.27 1.29 -2.55
C ILE A 91 -9.30 2.57 -1.73
N GLU A 92 -10.44 3.24 -1.69
CA GLU A 92 -10.56 4.58 -1.16
C GLU A 92 -10.65 4.66 0.38
N GLY A 93 -10.01 5.68 0.93
CA GLY A 93 -10.24 6.15 2.29
C GLY A 93 -9.73 5.21 3.39
N GLU A 94 -10.06 5.54 4.65
CA GLU A 94 -9.59 4.78 5.82
C GLU A 94 -9.99 3.30 5.75
N ASN A 95 -11.21 3.00 5.30
CA ASN A 95 -11.65 1.63 5.07
C ASN A 95 -10.81 0.92 4.00
N GLY A 96 -10.33 1.65 2.99
CA GLY A 96 -9.41 1.13 2.00
C GLY A 96 -8.06 0.71 2.57
N ARG A 97 -7.55 1.42 3.57
CA ARG A 97 -6.35 1.01 4.30
C ARG A 97 -6.59 -0.27 5.11
N LEU A 98 -7.69 -0.33 5.86
CA LEU A 98 -8.05 -1.50 6.65
C LEU A 98 -8.27 -2.74 5.78
N TYR A 99 -8.94 -2.55 4.65
CA TYR A 99 -9.17 -3.59 3.65
C TYR A 99 -7.86 -4.06 3.01
N SER A 100 -6.99 -3.15 2.59
CA SER A 100 -5.68 -3.47 2.02
C SER A 100 -4.81 -4.26 3.01
N ASN A 101 -4.93 -3.99 4.31
CA ASN A 101 -4.21 -4.71 5.35
C ASN A 101 -4.58 -6.19 5.45
N LYS A 102 -5.80 -6.58 5.04
CA LYS A 102 -6.23 -8.00 5.02
C LYS A 102 -5.37 -8.85 4.09
N TYR A 103 -4.83 -8.27 3.01
CA TYR A 103 -3.95 -8.98 2.09
C TYR A 103 -2.61 -9.33 2.73
N LEU A 104 -2.08 -8.47 3.60
CA LEU A 104 -0.83 -8.71 4.30
C LEU A 104 -1.02 -9.65 5.50
N THR A 105 -2.19 -9.63 6.15
CA THR A 105 -2.44 -10.44 7.36
C THR A 105 -3.05 -11.83 7.06
N GLY A 106 -3.29 -12.17 5.80
CA GLY A 106 -3.87 -13.45 5.40
C GLY A 106 -5.41 -13.51 5.46
N GLY A 107 -6.07 -12.38 5.74
CA GLY A 107 -7.53 -12.26 5.67
C GLY A 107 -8.07 -12.21 4.23
N LYS A 108 -7.20 -11.97 3.24
CA LYS A 108 -7.50 -12.08 1.81
C LYS A 108 -6.31 -12.65 1.07
N TRP A 109 -6.56 -13.65 0.22
CA TRP A 109 -5.52 -14.33 -0.56
C TRP A 109 -5.56 -13.88 -2.03
N VAL A 110 -4.39 -13.60 -2.60
CA VAL A 110 -4.18 -13.37 -4.04
C VAL A 110 -2.82 -13.90 -4.44
N SER A 111 -2.68 -14.31 -5.70
CA SER A 111 -1.46 -14.93 -6.25
C SER A 111 -0.23 -14.00 -6.28
N SER A 112 -0.42 -12.69 -6.21
CA SER A 112 0.68 -11.71 -6.16
C SER A 112 1.36 -11.58 -4.80
N HIS A 113 0.86 -12.31 -3.78
CA HIS A 113 1.40 -12.33 -2.40
C HIS A 113 1.80 -10.94 -1.85
N PRO A 114 0.84 -10.01 -1.67
CA PRO A 114 1.14 -8.65 -1.27
C PRO A 114 1.86 -8.58 0.08
N THR A 115 3.01 -7.92 0.08
CA THR A 115 3.85 -7.65 1.26
C THR A 115 3.78 -6.19 1.66
N THR A 116 3.27 -5.32 0.78
CA THR A 116 3.37 -3.87 0.91
C THR A 116 2.01 -3.23 0.69
N ILE A 117 1.70 -2.15 1.41
CA ILE A 117 0.58 -1.26 1.12
C ILE A 117 1.15 0.08 0.71
N VAL A 118 0.72 0.55 -0.46
CA VAL A 118 1.04 1.86 -0.98
C VAL A 118 -0.19 2.75 -0.84
N GLU A 119 0.03 3.97 -0.34
CA GLU A 119 -0.94 5.05 -0.30
C GLU A 119 -0.69 5.98 -1.47
N PHE A 120 -1.74 6.36 -2.17
CA PHE A 120 -1.71 7.37 -3.23
C PHE A 120 -2.56 8.56 -2.81
N CYS A 121 -2.06 9.76 -3.09
CA CYS A 121 -2.82 10.99 -2.99
C CYS A 121 -3.10 11.46 -4.41
N ALA A 122 -4.35 11.34 -4.85
CA ALA A 122 -4.77 11.58 -6.23
C ALA A 122 -5.84 12.68 -6.30
N PRO A 123 -6.03 13.37 -7.44
CA PRO A 123 -7.12 14.32 -7.59
C PRO A 123 -8.49 13.66 -7.38
N THR A 124 -9.36 14.30 -6.61
CA THR A 124 -10.71 13.77 -6.34
C THR A 124 -11.49 13.55 -7.64
N GLU A 125 -11.40 14.46 -8.61
CA GLU A 125 -12.07 14.34 -9.91
C GLU A 125 -11.62 13.09 -10.70
N LEU A 126 -10.34 12.73 -10.62
CA LEU A 126 -9.83 11.50 -11.22
C LEU A 126 -10.46 10.28 -10.54
N ILE A 127 -10.51 10.26 -9.21
CA ILE A 127 -11.10 9.16 -8.45
C ILE A 127 -12.58 8.99 -8.77
N GLU A 128 -13.35 10.09 -8.85
CA GLU A 128 -14.76 10.05 -9.24
C GLU A 128 -14.95 9.55 -10.68
N THR A 129 -14.09 9.98 -11.60
CA THR A 129 -14.08 9.47 -12.99
C THR A 129 -13.82 7.97 -13.03
N LEU A 130 -12.89 7.47 -12.22
CA LEU A 130 -12.57 6.04 -12.14
C LEU A 130 -13.70 5.23 -11.50
N LYS A 131 -14.37 5.76 -10.47
CA LYS A 131 -15.55 5.13 -9.84
C LYS A 131 -16.67 4.90 -10.85
N GLN A 132 -16.92 5.88 -11.72
CA GLN A 132 -17.94 5.77 -12.78
C GLN A 132 -17.63 4.66 -13.78
N LYS A 133 -16.34 4.35 -14.03
CA LYS A 133 -15.95 3.24 -14.90
C LYS A 133 -16.18 1.89 -14.23
N GLN A 134 -15.71 1.74 -13.00
CA GLN A 134 -15.99 0.57 -12.19
C GLN A 134 -15.68 0.82 -10.71
N MET A 135 -16.70 0.63 -9.88
CA MET A 135 -16.56 0.60 -8.43
C MET A 135 -17.35 -0.58 -7.84
N LYS A 136 -16.80 -1.17 -6.78
CA LYS A 136 -17.42 -2.22 -5.98
C LYS A 136 -17.25 -1.91 -4.50
N ILE A 137 -18.26 -2.23 -3.71
CA ILE A 137 -18.16 -2.19 -2.26
C ILE A 137 -17.64 -3.56 -1.79
N GLU A 138 -16.49 -3.59 -1.12
CA GLU A 138 -15.88 -4.80 -0.56
C GLU A 138 -15.54 -4.57 0.92
N ASP A 139 -16.18 -5.33 1.81
CA ASP A 139 -15.98 -5.23 3.27
C ASP A 139 -16.04 -3.79 3.83
N GLY A 140 -16.97 -2.99 3.33
CA GLY A 140 -17.15 -1.59 3.73
C GLY A 140 -16.15 -0.60 3.10
N ALA A 141 -15.30 -1.04 2.17
CA ALA A 141 -14.39 -0.19 1.40
C ALA A 141 -14.83 -0.05 -0.06
N LEU A 142 -14.52 1.09 -0.68
CA LEU A 142 -14.79 1.35 -2.09
C LEU A 142 -13.59 0.94 -2.94
N SER A 143 -13.74 -0.18 -3.64
CA SER A 143 -12.73 -0.79 -4.51
C SER A 143 -12.97 -0.34 -5.95
N ILE A 144 -11.99 0.34 -6.55
CA ILE A 144 -12.08 0.97 -7.86
C ILE A 144 -11.16 0.22 -8.83
N GLY A 145 -11.72 -0.26 -9.94
CA GLY A 145 -10.98 -1.05 -10.92
C GLY A 145 -10.08 -0.20 -11.82
N LEU A 146 -8.80 -0.59 -11.94
CA LEU A 146 -7.83 -0.02 -12.88
C LEU A 146 -7.49 -0.95 -14.06
N GLY A 147 -7.41 -2.25 -13.84
CA GLY A 147 -6.85 -3.20 -14.82
C GLY A 147 -7.70 -3.34 -16.09
N HIS A 148 -7.14 -3.97 -17.14
CA HIS A 148 -7.88 -4.12 -18.40
C HIS A 148 -9.14 -5.00 -18.29
N LYS A 149 -9.20 -5.90 -17.29
CA LYS A 149 -10.42 -6.66 -16.91
C LYS A 149 -11.23 -6.00 -15.79
N ALA A 150 -10.80 -4.83 -15.33
CA ALA A 150 -11.38 -4.11 -14.21
C ALA A 150 -11.36 -2.59 -14.46
N GLY A 151 -12.42 -2.02 -15.05
CA GLY A 151 -12.59 -0.57 -15.20
C GLY A 151 -11.72 0.10 -16.27
N LYS A 152 -10.59 -0.50 -16.66
CA LYS A 152 -9.65 0.04 -17.67
C LYS A 152 -9.17 1.46 -17.32
N GLY A 153 -9.03 1.73 -16.02
CA GLY A 153 -8.66 3.03 -15.47
C GLY A 153 -7.15 3.30 -15.42
N LEU A 154 -6.32 2.27 -15.58
CA LEU A 154 -4.87 2.36 -15.43
C LEU A 154 -4.22 3.45 -16.29
N PRO A 155 -4.57 3.64 -17.59
CA PRO A 155 -3.94 4.69 -18.39
C PRO A 155 -4.16 6.10 -17.83
N LEU A 156 -5.37 6.39 -17.34
CA LEU A 156 -5.71 7.70 -16.73
C LEU A 156 -4.97 7.90 -15.41
N PHE A 157 -4.89 6.85 -14.59
CA PHE A 157 -4.19 6.91 -13.31
C PHE A 157 -2.69 7.13 -13.49
N ASN A 158 -2.05 6.38 -14.39
CA ASN A 158 -0.64 6.55 -14.70
C ASN A 158 -0.35 7.89 -15.38
N GLU A 159 -1.26 8.43 -16.20
CA GLU A 159 -1.11 9.78 -16.74
C GLU A 159 -1.07 10.84 -15.63
N SER A 160 -1.94 10.74 -14.63
CA SER A 160 -1.94 11.61 -13.46
C SER A 160 -0.66 11.48 -12.63
N MET A 161 -0.13 10.25 -12.48
CA MET A 161 1.17 10.04 -11.82
C MET A 161 2.32 10.68 -12.59
N ARG A 162 2.38 10.51 -13.93
CA ARG A 162 3.41 11.12 -14.78
C ARG A 162 3.37 12.65 -14.76
N LYS A 163 2.19 13.24 -14.62
CA LYS A 163 2.00 14.70 -14.47
C LYS A 163 2.39 15.22 -13.09
N GLY A 164 2.53 14.34 -12.09
CA GLY A 164 2.76 14.70 -10.70
C GLY A 164 1.50 15.08 -9.92
N ASP A 165 0.32 14.98 -10.54
CA ASP A 165 -0.97 15.27 -9.89
C ASP A 165 -1.32 14.17 -8.86
N THR A 166 -0.89 12.94 -9.13
CA THR A 166 -0.97 11.81 -8.20
C THR A 166 0.41 11.49 -7.65
N THR A 167 0.53 11.48 -6.33
CA THR A 167 1.75 11.08 -5.62
C THR A 167 1.53 9.76 -4.90
N PHE A 168 2.60 9.08 -4.49
CA PHE A 168 2.51 7.85 -3.72
C PHE A 168 3.54 7.79 -2.61
N ARG A 169 3.25 6.96 -1.60
CA ARG A 169 4.23 6.55 -0.59
C ARG A 169 3.90 5.17 -0.04
N ILE A 170 4.92 4.46 0.41
CA ILE A 170 4.74 3.19 1.10
C ILE A 170 4.31 3.46 2.54
N VAL A 171 3.20 2.87 2.97
CA VAL A 171 2.64 3.08 4.33
C VAL A 171 2.67 1.84 5.20
N LYS A 172 2.89 0.65 4.62
CA LYS A 172 3.03 -0.58 5.39
C LYS A 172 3.85 -1.63 4.66
N ILE A 173 4.68 -2.34 5.40
CA ILE A 173 5.51 -3.45 4.91
C ILE A 173 5.39 -4.63 5.88
N LYS A 174 5.29 -5.83 5.32
CA LYS A 174 5.42 -7.10 6.03
C LYS A 174 6.48 -7.97 5.35
N ARG A 175 7.55 -8.29 6.08
CA ARG A 175 8.62 -9.20 5.60
C ARG A 175 8.69 -10.44 6.46
N SER A 176 8.50 -11.62 5.87
CA SER A 176 8.64 -12.88 6.61
C SER A 176 10.06 -13.04 7.17
N LYS A 177 10.18 -13.64 8.36
CA LYS A 177 11.48 -14.01 8.93
C LYS A 177 12.11 -15.19 8.22
N ASP A 178 11.29 -16.06 7.66
CA ASP A 178 11.73 -17.28 7.00
C ASP A 178 12.38 -16.97 5.65
N LYS A 179 13.44 -17.72 5.34
CA LYS A 179 14.22 -17.61 4.10
C LYS A 179 13.48 -18.15 2.87
N SER A 180 12.20 -18.50 2.97
CA SER A 180 11.50 -19.16 1.87
C SER A 180 11.18 -18.16 0.76
N GLU A 181 12.17 -17.94 -0.10
CA GLU A 181 11.95 -17.84 -1.53
C GLU A 181 11.10 -19.06 -1.95
N LYS A 182 9.92 -18.78 -2.46
CA LYS A 182 9.29 -19.60 -3.48
C LYS A 182 8.73 -18.67 -4.53
#